data_AF-A0A2X3FCQ6-F1
#
_entry.id   AF-A0A2X3FCQ6-F1
#
_cell.length_a   1.000
_cell.length_b   1.000
_cell.length_c   1.000
_cell.angle_alpha   90.00
_cell.angle_beta   90.00
_cell.angle_gamma   90.00
#
_symmetry.space_group_name_H-M   'P 1'
#
loop_
_entity.id
_entity.type
_entity.pdbx_description
1 polymer ?
#
loop_
_entity_poly.entity_id
_entity_poly.type
_entity_poly.pdbx_seq_one_letter_code
_entity_poly.pdbx_strand_id
1 'polypeptide(L)'
;MSAFLLNNTSWQNARLILIKNILYYLLIGKWGLVWQEKQKKRRSATRQLLIESAIQQFALRGVTNTTLTDIADAAGVTRGAVYWHFASKTELFNEMWQQQPPLRDLIQPSQAIEYEHEPLNALRERFIAGLRYIAANPRQRALMQILYQRCEFPVICFRNTKFANVLVLIIHSLAASCSAACVTNILPAETNIEMILIVLHSAFFRAD
;
A
#
# COMPACT_ATOMS: atom_id res chain seq x y z
N MET A 1 41.53 69.44 5.64
CA MET A 1 40.92 68.16 6.07
C MET A 1 39.45 68.18 5.71
N SER A 2 39.02 67.46 4.65
CA SER A 2 37.68 66.84 4.51
C SER A 2 37.39 66.44 3.05
N ALA A 3 38.15 65.48 2.53
CA ALA A 3 37.69 64.67 1.40
C ALA A 3 36.71 63.62 1.95
N PHE A 4 35.43 63.96 2.10
CA PHE A 4 34.44 63.02 2.65
C PHE A 4 33.04 63.18 2.06
N LEU A 5 32.90 63.41 0.74
CA LEU A 5 31.59 63.38 0.07
C LEU A 5 31.67 62.90 -1.39
N LEU A 6 32.28 61.73 -1.62
CA LEU A 6 32.05 61.00 -2.87
C LEU A 6 31.59 59.57 -2.57
N ASN A 7 30.44 59.22 -3.17
CA ASN A 7 29.90 57.88 -3.37
C ASN A 7 29.24 57.14 -2.18
N ASN A 8 28.05 57.61 -1.80
CA ASN A 8 27.07 56.79 -1.04
C ASN A 8 26.04 56.09 -1.97
N THR A 9 25.95 56.46 -3.25
CA THR A 9 24.94 55.96 -4.19
C THR A 9 25.29 54.63 -4.87
N SER A 10 26.58 54.33 -5.12
CA SER A 10 26.97 53.08 -5.78
C SER A 10 26.80 51.85 -4.86
N TRP A 11 27.14 51.97 -3.58
CA TRP A 11 26.99 50.90 -2.59
C TRP A 11 25.53 50.61 -2.24
N GLN A 12 24.69 51.64 -2.19
CA GLN A 12 23.25 51.46 -2.00
C GLN A 12 22.60 50.75 -3.19
N ASN A 13 22.98 51.11 -4.43
CA ASN A 13 22.50 50.44 -5.64
C ASN A 13 23.00 48.99 -5.75
N ALA A 14 24.27 48.71 -5.44
CA ALA A 14 24.81 47.35 -5.41
C ALA A 14 24.12 46.48 -4.35
N ARG A 15 23.82 47.04 -3.17
CA ARG A 15 23.09 46.35 -2.09
C ARG A 15 21.63 46.10 -2.46
N LEU A 16 20.97 47.04 -3.15
CA LEU A 16 19.61 46.87 -3.66
C LEU A 16 19.53 45.80 -4.75
N ILE A 17 20.53 45.71 -5.64
CA ILE A 17 20.60 44.67 -6.68
C ILE A 17 20.85 43.30 -6.03
N LEU A 18 21.75 43.21 -5.06
CA LEU A 18 22.03 41.97 -4.33
C LEU A 18 20.78 41.50 -3.55
N ILE A 19 20.08 42.41 -2.87
CA ILE A 19 18.83 42.08 -2.16
C ILE A 19 17.73 41.66 -3.14
N LYS A 20 17.58 42.34 -4.28
CA LYS A 20 16.62 41.94 -5.33
C LYS A 20 16.96 40.57 -5.91
N ASN A 21 18.23 40.25 -6.15
CA ASN A 21 18.65 38.93 -6.62
C ASN A 21 18.42 37.85 -5.57
N ILE A 22 18.79 38.10 -4.31
CA ILE A 22 18.56 37.15 -3.21
C ILE A 22 17.05 36.91 -3.02
N LEU A 23 16.23 37.95 -3.06
CA LEU A 23 14.76 37.82 -3.02
C LEU A 23 14.22 37.07 -4.24
N TYR A 24 14.75 37.32 -5.44
CA TYR A 24 14.39 36.61 -6.67
C TYR A 24 14.69 35.10 -6.56
N TYR A 25 15.87 34.71 -6.06
CA TYR A 25 16.23 33.31 -5.82
C TYR A 25 15.46 32.67 -4.66
N LEU A 26 15.17 33.40 -3.58
CA LEU A 26 14.37 32.91 -2.45
C LEU A 26 12.89 32.72 -2.83
N LEU A 27 12.34 33.63 -3.64
CA LEU A 27 10.98 33.52 -4.15
C LEU A 27 10.87 32.38 -5.15
N ILE A 28 11.72 32.32 -6.18
CA ILE A 28 11.71 31.21 -7.16
C ILE A 28 12.03 29.87 -6.48
N GLY A 29 12.91 29.82 -5.49
CA GLY A 29 13.18 28.61 -4.71
C GLY A 29 11.95 28.12 -3.95
N LYS A 30 11.19 29.01 -3.30
CA LYS A 30 9.91 28.66 -2.65
C LYS A 30 8.84 28.25 -3.65
N TRP A 31 8.70 28.93 -4.78
CA TRP A 31 7.75 28.54 -5.83
C TRP A 31 8.17 27.21 -6.47
N GLY A 32 9.44 27.00 -6.80
CA GLY A 32 9.98 25.77 -7.37
C GLY A 32 9.77 24.55 -6.47
N LEU A 33 9.98 24.70 -5.16
CA LEU A 33 9.64 23.67 -4.18
C LEU A 33 8.12 23.40 -4.12
N VAL A 34 7.28 24.44 -4.12
CA VAL A 34 5.81 24.29 -4.18
C VAL A 34 5.35 23.62 -5.48
N TRP A 35 5.97 23.94 -6.62
CA TRP A 35 5.68 23.30 -7.91
C TRP A 35 6.13 21.83 -7.91
N GLN A 36 7.30 21.51 -7.35
CA GLN A 36 7.77 20.12 -7.19
C GLN A 36 6.86 19.34 -6.24
N GLU A 37 6.44 19.92 -5.12
CA GLU A 37 5.50 19.35 -4.16
C GLU A 37 4.14 19.09 -4.81
N LYS A 38 3.61 20.07 -5.57
CA LYS A 38 2.34 19.98 -6.29
C LYS A 38 2.40 18.96 -7.42
N GLN A 39 3.52 18.86 -8.13
CA GLN A 39 3.78 17.85 -9.15
C GLN A 39 3.92 16.45 -8.54
N LYS A 40 4.63 16.32 -7.41
CA LYS A 40 4.75 15.07 -6.65
C LYS A 40 3.38 14.60 -6.12
N LYS A 41 2.57 15.51 -5.56
CA LYS A 41 1.19 15.24 -5.14
C LYS A 41 0.29 14.85 -6.31
N ARG A 42 0.36 15.57 -7.45
CA ARG A 42 -0.39 15.21 -8.67
C ARG A 42 0.01 13.85 -9.22
N ARG A 43 1.30 13.55 -9.32
CA ARG A 43 1.82 12.23 -9.73
C ARG A 43 1.34 11.14 -8.77
N SER A 44 1.36 11.38 -7.47
CA SER A 44 0.84 10.44 -6.48
C SER A 44 -0.67 10.24 -6.63
N ALA A 45 -1.43 11.30 -6.95
CA ALA A 45 -2.87 11.22 -7.15
C ALA A 45 -3.23 10.43 -8.41
N THR A 46 -2.56 10.69 -9.54
CA THR A 46 -2.74 9.89 -10.77
C THR A 46 -2.36 8.44 -10.56
N ARG A 47 -1.25 8.18 -9.86
CA ARG A 47 -0.85 6.82 -9.52
C ARG A 47 -1.89 6.10 -8.67
N GLN A 48 -2.47 6.78 -7.67
CA GLN A 48 -3.55 6.21 -6.86
C GLN A 48 -4.82 5.96 -7.68
N LEU A 49 -5.19 6.90 -8.55
CA LEU A 49 -6.34 6.76 -9.45
C LEU A 49 -6.22 5.51 -10.32
N LEU A 50 -5.01 5.26 -10.86
CA LEU A 50 -4.73 4.06 -11.65
C LEU A 50 -4.87 2.78 -10.83
N ILE A 51 -4.42 2.78 -9.57
CA ILE A 51 -4.58 1.64 -8.67
C ILE A 51 -6.05 1.38 -8.37
N GLU A 52 -6.83 2.40 -8.02
CA GLU A 52 -8.26 2.22 -7.73
C GLU A 52 -9.06 1.79 -8.97
N SER A 53 -8.72 2.34 -10.14
CA SER A 53 -9.32 1.93 -11.42
C SER A 53 -8.98 0.47 -11.75
N ALA A 54 -7.75 0.05 -11.45
CA ALA A 54 -7.33 -1.34 -11.63
C ALA A 54 -8.08 -2.30 -10.69
N ILE A 55 -8.27 -1.94 -9.41
CA ILE A 55 -9.09 -2.72 -8.47
C ILE A 55 -10.49 -2.94 -9.06
N GLN A 56 -11.14 -1.89 -9.55
CA GLN A 56 -12.48 -2.01 -10.13
C GLN A 56 -12.50 -2.91 -11.37
N GLN A 57 -11.58 -2.71 -12.31
CA GLN A 57 -11.53 -3.50 -13.55
C GLN A 57 -11.19 -4.98 -13.28
N PHE A 58 -10.25 -5.25 -12.38
CA PHE A 58 -9.90 -6.63 -11.99
C PHE A 58 -11.06 -7.31 -11.26
N ALA A 59 -11.78 -6.61 -10.39
CA ALA A 59 -12.95 -7.18 -9.71
C ALA A 59 -14.08 -7.51 -10.70
N LEU A 60 -14.26 -6.69 -11.75
CA LEU A 60 -15.31 -6.86 -12.75
C LEU A 60 -15.00 -7.99 -13.75
N ARG A 61 -13.80 -7.99 -14.34
CA ARG A 61 -13.44 -8.81 -15.52
C ARG A 61 -12.38 -9.87 -15.24
N GLY A 62 -11.72 -9.80 -14.09
CA GLY A 62 -10.59 -10.64 -13.71
C GLY A 62 -9.23 -10.14 -14.22
N VAL A 63 -8.16 -10.58 -13.54
CA VAL A 63 -6.82 -10.03 -13.76
C VAL A 63 -6.30 -10.38 -15.16
N THR A 64 -6.55 -11.60 -15.64
CA THR A 64 -6.12 -12.07 -16.95
C THR A 64 -6.70 -11.23 -18.09
N ASN A 65 -8.02 -10.97 -18.05
CA ASN A 65 -8.78 -10.30 -19.10
C ASN A 65 -8.69 -8.77 -19.09
N THR A 66 -8.06 -8.17 -18.09
CA THR A 66 -7.87 -6.72 -18.02
C THR A 66 -6.47 -6.33 -18.53
N THR A 67 -6.42 -5.35 -19.42
CA THR A 67 -5.17 -4.76 -19.93
C THR A 67 -4.85 -3.42 -19.25
N LEU A 68 -3.60 -2.96 -19.35
CA LEU A 68 -3.23 -1.60 -18.92
C LEU A 68 -3.95 -0.50 -19.71
N THR A 69 -4.47 -0.81 -20.90
CA THR A 69 -5.22 0.14 -21.73
C THR A 69 -6.64 0.27 -21.20
N ASP A 70 -7.31 -0.84 -20.86
CA ASP A 70 -8.63 -0.81 -20.20
C ASP A 70 -8.59 0.02 -18.91
N ILE A 71 -7.50 -0.08 -18.16
CA ILE A 71 -7.30 0.68 -16.91
C ILE A 71 -7.08 2.17 -17.21
N ALA A 72 -6.35 2.51 -18.27
CA ALA A 72 -6.15 3.90 -18.70
C ALA A 72 -7.50 4.55 -19.07
N ASP A 73 -8.29 3.82 -19.87
CA ASP A 73 -9.59 4.28 -20.35
C ASP A 73 -10.57 4.45 -19.18
N ALA A 74 -10.61 3.49 -18.25
CA ALA A 74 -11.42 3.57 -17.04
C ALA A 74 -11.01 4.74 -16.12
N ALA A 75 -9.72 5.06 -16.06
CA ALA A 75 -9.19 6.18 -15.28
C ALA A 75 -9.32 7.54 -16.00
N GLY A 76 -9.74 7.57 -17.26
CA GLY A 76 -9.81 8.79 -18.08
C GLY A 76 -8.44 9.42 -18.35
N VAL A 77 -7.38 8.61 -18.42
CA VAL A 77 -6.01 9.06 -18.70
C VAL A 77 -5.46 8.43 -19.97
N THR A 78 -4.39 8.99 -20.51
CA THR A 78 -3.76 8.44 -21.70
C THR A 78 -3.04 7.12 -21.39
N ARG A 79 -2.96 6.22 -22.37
CA ARG A 79 -2.18 4.98 -22.27
C ARG A 79 -0.73 5.24 -21.86
N GLY A 80 -0.12 6.30 -22.40
CA GLY A 80 1.24 6.72 -22.04
C GLY A 80 1.40 7.10 -20.57
N ALA A 81 0.38 7.68 -19.94
CA ALA A 81 0.40 8.00 -18.52
C ALA A 81 0.48 6.73 -17.65
N VAL A 82 -0.19 5.64 -18.06
CA VAL A 82 -0.14 4.36 -17.33
C VAL A 82 1.25 3.74 -17.42
N TYR A 83 1.83 3.64 -18.62
CA TYR A 83 3.18 3.11 -18.80
C TYR A 83 4.27 3.95 -18.12
N TRP A 84 4.02 5.24 -17.93
CA TRP A 84 4.91 6.10 -17.15
C TRP A 84 4.89 5.76 -15.64
N HIS A 85 3.75 5.31 -15.11
CA HIS A 85 3.58 4.98 -13.69
C HIS A 85 3.87 3.51 -13.36
N PHE A 86 3.60 2.59 -14.29
CA PHE A 86 3.75 1.16 -14.10
C PHE A 86 4.26 0.53 -15.40
N ALA A 87 5.41 -0.14 -15.32
CA ALA A 87 6.03 -0.83 -16.46
C ALA A 87 5.24 -2.08 -16.86
N SER A 88 4.46 -2.67 -15.94
CA SER A 88 3.68 -3.87 -16.21
C SER A 88 2.41 -3.98 -15.37
N LYS A 89 1.46 -4.82 -15.83
CA LYS A 89 0.28 -5.22 -15.06
C LYS A 89 0.67 -5.86 -13.72
N THR A 90 1.77 -6.63 -13.68
CA THR A 90 2.29 -7.26 -12.46
C THR A 90 2.79 -6.24 -11.46
N GLU A 91 3.44 -5.16 -11.91
CA GLU A 91 3.89 -4.08 -11.03
C GLU A 91 2.71 -3.32 -10.43
N LEU A 92 1.70 -3.00 -11.24
CA LEU A 92 0.46 -2.38 -10.77
C LEU A 92 -0.27 -3.27 -9.76
N PHE A 93 -0.39 -4.57 -10.05
CA PHE A 93 -0.96 -5.55 -9.14
C PHE A 93 -0.21 -5.63 -7.81
N ASN A 94 1.12 -5.57 -7.88
CA ASN A 94 1.98 -5.55 -6.71
C ASN A 94 1.72 -4.35 -5.81
N GLU A 95 1.75 -3.17 -6.39
CA GLU A 95 1.57 -1.90 -5.68
C GLU A 95 0.21 -1.84 -4.99
N MET A 96 -0.82 -2.31 -5.67
CA MET A 96 -2.16 -2.46 -5.12
C MET A 96 -2.16 -3.31 -3.83
N TRP A 97 -1.36 -4.38 -3.74
CA TRP A 97 -1.24 -5.22 -2.55
C TRP A 97 -0.26 -4.68 -1.51
N GLN A 98 0.77 -3.94 -1.92
CA GLN A 98 1.69 -3.29 -0.98
C GLN A 98 1.04 -2.15 -0.19
N GLN A 99 -0.04 -1.57 -0.71
CA GLN A 99 -0.82 -0.56 0.00
C GLN A 99 -1.71 -1.12 1.11
N GLN A 100 -1.76 -2.45 1.30
CA GLN A 100 -2.59 -3.02 2.36
C GLN A 100 -1.93 -2.82 3.72
N PRO A 101 -2.67 -2.30 4.72
CA PRO A 101 -2.16 -2.27 6.08
C PRO A 101 -1.95 -3.70 6.57
N PRO A 102 -0.89 -3.98 7.36
CA PRO A 102 -0.74 -5.29 7.95
C PRO A 102 -1.89 -5.52 8.94
N LEU A 103 -2.46 -6.74 8.95
CA LEU A 103 -3.63 -7.06 9.78
C LEU A 103 -3.43 -6.76 11.27
N ARG A 104 -2.19 -6.86 11.77
CA ARG A 104 -1.86 -6.55 13.17
C ARG A 104 -2.15 -5.10 13.53
N ASP A 105 -2.04 -4.17 12.58
CA ASP A 105 -2.29 -2.74 12.82
C ASP A 105 -3.80 -2.45 12.90
N LEU A 106 -4.65 -3.42 12.52
CA LEU A 106 -6.11 -3.34 12.64
C LEU A 106 -6.62 -3.85 13.99
N ILE A 107 -5.78 -4.55 14.76
CA ILE A 107 -6.09 -5.04 16.10
C ILE A 107 -5.70 -3.93 17.09
N GLN A 108 -6.56 -3.63 18.05
CA GLN A 108 -6.24 -2.59 19.04
C GLN A 108 -5.04 -3.02 19.90
N PRO A 109 -4.03 -2.16 20.11
CA PRO A 109 -2.83 -2.50 20.89
C PRO A 109 -3.13 -3.00 22.32
N SER A 110 -4.20 -2.50 22.94
CA SER A 110 -4.67 -2.92 24.26
C SER A 110 -5.05 -4.40 24.32
N GLN A 111 -5.63 -4.93 23.23
CA GLN A 111 -6.01 -6.33 23.13
C GLN A 111 -4.80 -7.24 22.91
N ALA A 112 -3.73 -6.74 22.27
CA ALA A 112 -2.54 -7.55 21.96
C ALA A 112 -1.76 -7.98 23.23
N ILE A 113 -1.76 -7.15 24.28
CA ILE A 113 -1.11 -7.42 25.57
C ILE A 113 -1.93 -8.42 26.39
N GLU A 114 -3.26 -8.32 26.33
CA GLU A 114 -4.19 -9.18 27.09
C GLU A 114 -4.15 -10.64 26.61
N TYR A 115 -3.77 -10.88 25.35
CA TYR A 115 -3.73 -12.22 24.76
C TYR A 115 -2.35 -12.88 24.73
N GLU A 116 -1.32 -12.32 25.39
CA GLU A 116 0.02 -12.90 25.44
C GLU A 116 0.03 -14.32 26.05
N HIS A 117 -0.96 -14.63 26.89
CA HIS A 117 -1.14 -15.95 27.51
C HIS A 117 -2.29 -16.79 26.92
N GLU A 118 -3.02 -16.27 25.92
CA GLU A 118 -4.18 -16.95 25.32
C GLU A 118 -4.08 -16.98 23.78
N PRO A 119 -3.18 -17.80 23.21
CA PRO A 119 -2.84 -17.76 21.78
C PRO A 119 -4.03 -18.03 20.85
N LEU A 120 -5.00 -18.86 21.26
CA LEU A 120 -6.22 -19.09 20.49
C LEU A 120 -7.21 -17.92 20.55
N ASN A 121 -7.29 -17.21 21.69
CA ASN A 121 -8.09 -15.98 21.77
C ASN A 121 -7.45 -14.88 20.92
N ALA A 122 -6.12 -14.73 20.99
CA ALA A 122 -5.38 -13.84 20.11
C ALA A 122 -5.72 -14.12 18.64
N LEU A 123 -5.70 -15.40 18.25
CA LEU A 123 -5.99 -15.85 16.89
C LEU A 123 -7.43 -15.52 16.48
N ARG A 124 -8.41 -15.85 17.33
CA ARG A 124 -9.84 -15.56 17.11
C ARG A 124 -10.08 -14.08 16.87
N GLU A 125 -9.51 -13.21 17.70
CA GLU A 125 -9.72 -11.77 17.58
C GLU A 125 -9.11 -11.20 16.29
N ARG A 126 -7.97 -11.73 15.80
CA ARG A 126 -7.44 -11.29 14.48
C ARG A 126 -8.37 -11.70 13.34
N PHE A 127 -8.94 -12.91 13.41
CA PHE A 127 -9.92 -13.35 12.41
C PHE A 127 -11.15 -12.45 12.43
N ILE A 128 -11.72 -12.18 13.62
CA ILE A 128 -12.88 -11.30 13.76
C ILE A 128 -12.57 -9.89 13.26
N ALA A 129 -11.43 -9.31 13.65
CA ALA A 129 -11.01 -7.97 13.20
C ALA A 129 -10.80 -7.92 11.68
N GLY A 130 -10.11 -8.92 11.11
CA GLY A 130 -9.88 -9.03 9.68
C GLY A 130 -11.18 -9.16 8.89
N LEU A 131 -12.09 -10.06 9.32
CA LEU A 131 -13.39 -10.24 8.69
C LEU A 131 -14.26 -8.98 8.76
N ARG A 132 -14.29 -8.30 9.91
CA ARG A 132 -14.99 -7.02 10.07
C ARG A 132 -14.41 -5.94 9.16
N TYR A 133 -13.08 -5.85 9.08
CA TYR A 133 -12.39 -4.91 8.21
C TYR A 133 -12.70 -5.15 6.73
N ILE A 134 -12.67 -6.42 6.30
CA ILE A 134 -13.06 -6.81 4.94
C ILE A 134 -14.53 -6.43 4.71
N ALA A 135 -15.45 -6.84 5.58
CA ALA A 135 -16.87 -6.60 5.41
C ALA A 135 -17.22 -5.09 5.34
N ALA A 136 -16.62 -4.28 6.20
CA ALA A 136 -16.89 -2.85 6.29
C ALA A 136 -16.26 -2.03 5.16
N ASN A 137 -15.19 -2.52 4.52
CA ASN A 137 -14.43 -1.76 3.54
C ASN A 137 -14.66 -2.29 2.10
N PRO A 138 -15.39 -1.56 1.23
CA PRO A 138 -15.64 -1.98 -0.15
C PRO A 138 -14.38 -2.28 -0.95
N ARG A 139 -13.31 -1.49 -0.73
CA ARG A 139 -12.01 -1.71 -1.38
C ARG A 139 -11.43 -3.05 -0.97
N GLN A 140 -11.50 -3.41 0.31
CA GLN A 140 -11.01 -4.71 0.80
C GLN A 140 -11.82 -5.88 0.25
N ARG A 141 -13.15 -5.75 0.18
CA ARG A 141 -13.99 -6.77 -0.46
C ARG A 141 -13.58 -7.00 -1.91
N ALA A 142 -13.36 -5.93 -2.68
CA ALA A 142 -12.91 -6.04 -4.06
C ALA A 142 -11.54 -6.74 -4.16
N LEU A 143 -10.59 -6.39 -3.29
CA LEU A 143 -9.26 -7.02 -3.24
C LEU A 143 -9.34 -8.52 -2.91
N MET A 144 -10.16 -8.90 -1.93
CA MET A 144 -10.38 -10.31 -1.58
C MET A 144 -11.11 -11.05 -2.70
N GLN A 145 -12.09 -10.44 -3.34
CA GLN A 145 -12.77 -11.01 -4.51
C GLN A 145 -11.79 -11.24 -5.67
N ILE A 146 -10.93 -10.25 -5.95
CA ILE A 146 -9.88 -10.38 -6.96
C ILE A 146 -8.99 -11.57 -6.63
N LEU A 147 -8.53 -11.65 -5.38
CA LEU A 147 -7.63 -12.69 -4.93
C LEU A 147 -8.25 -14.09 -5.09
N TYR A 148 -9.42 -14.31 -4.51
CA TYR A 148 -9.99 -15.65 -4.35
C TYR A 148 -10.85 -16.13 -5.52
N GLN A 149 -11.37 -15.22 -6.35
CA GLN A 149 -12.36 -15.57 -7.38
C GLN A 149 -11.95 -15.15 -8.80
N ARG A 150 -11.05 -14.18 -8.95
CA ARG A 150 -10.78 -13.54 -10.25
C ARG A 150 -9.31 -13.54 -10.64
N CYS A 151 -8.45 -14.16 -9.84
CA CYS A 151 -7.04 -14.38 -10.11
C CYS A 151 -6.80 -15.87 -10.35
N GLU A 152 -6.24 -16.22 -11.51
CA GLU A 152 -5.74 -17.58 -11.74
C GLU A 152 -4.50 -17.80 -10.85
N PHE A 153 -4.75 -18.41 -9.68
CA PHE A 153 -3.79 -18.58 -8.58
C PHE A 153 -2.37 -19.01 -8.98
N PRO A 154 -2.16 -19.94 -9.93
CA PRO A 154 -0.80 -20.41 -10.22
C PRO A 154 0.08 -19.41 -10.98
N VAL A 155 -0.47 -18.62 -11.91
CA VAL A 155 0.37 -17.92 -12.90
C VAL A 155 0.80 -16.52 -12.42
N ILE A 156 -0.11 -15.80 -11.77
CA ILE A 156 0.13 -14.40 -11.37
C ILE A 156 0.69 -14.32 -9.95
N CYS A 157 0.25 -15.19 -9.04
CA CYS A 157 0.70 -15.15 -7.64
C CYS A 157 2.11 -15.74 -7.45
N PHE A 158 2.48 -16.83 -8.13
CA PHE A 158 3.83 -17.41 -8.01
C PHE A 158 4.91 -16.58 -8.71
N ARG A 159 4.59 -15.85 -9.78
CA ARG A 159 5.52 -14.86 -10.36
C ARG A 159 5.75 -13.65 -9.44
N ASN A 160 4.92 -13.50 -8.41
CA ASN A 160 4.90 -12.32 -7.60
C ASN A 160 5.48 -12.58 -6.19
N THR A 161 6.76 -12.25 -6.03
CA THR A 161 7.50 -12.44 -4.77
C THR A 161 6.91 -11.65 -3.60
N LYS A 162 6.47 -10.41 -3.82
CA LYS A 162 5.93 -9.54 -2.76
C LYS A 162 4.58 -10.04 -2.26
N PHE A 163 3.71 -10.46 -3.18
CA PHE A 163 2.42 -11.03 -2.82
C PHE A 163 2.57 -12.37 -2.09
N ALA A 164 3.41 -13.26 -2.63
CA ALA A 164 3.73 -14.54 -2.00
C ALA A 164 4.24 -14.35 -0.56
N ASN A 165 5.09 -13.34 -0.33
CA ASN A 165 5.59 -13.01 1.01
C ASN A 165 4.46 -12.65 2.00
N VAL A 166 3.43 -11.91 1.57
CA VAL A 166 2.31 -11.57 2.45
C VAL A 166 1.52 -12.82 2.86
N LEU A 167 1.22 -13.72 1.92
CA LEU A 167 0.55 -14.98 2.23
C LEU A 167 1.40 -15.86 3.15
N VAL A 168 2.71 -15.96 2.89
CA VAL A 168 3.65 -16.70 3.74
C VAL A 168 3.66 -16.14 5.17
N LEU A 169 3.66 -14.82 5.34
CA LEU A 169 3.61 -14.18 6.66
C LEU A 169 2.32 -14.50 7.42
N ILE A 170 1.17 -14.51 6.73
CA ILE A 170 -0.11 -14.88 7.34
C ILE A 170 -0.08 -16.34 7.81
N ILE A 171 0.32 -17.27 6.93
CA ILE A 171 0.42 -18.69 7.25
C ILE A 171 1.37 -18.92 8.42
N HIS A 172 2.54 -18.26 8.42
CA HIS A 172 3.51 -18.37 9.50
C HIS A 172 2.96 -17.85 10.83
N SER A 173 2.22 -16.74 10.82
CA SER A 173 1.58 -16.18 12.03
C SER A 173 0.49 -17.10 12.59
N LEU A 174 -0.32 -17.72 11.72
CA LEU A 174 -1.31 -18.72 12.12
C LEU A 174 -0.64 -19.96 12.73
N ALA A 175 0.41 -20.47 12.07
CA ALA A 175 1.19 -21.61 12.53
C ALA A 175 1.80 -21.35 13.91
N ALA A 176 2.43 -20.17 14.10
CA ALA A 176 3.03 -19.78 15.37
C ALA A 176 1.99 -19.73 16.51
N SER A 177 0.76 -19.29 16.21
CA SER A 177 -0.32 -19.24 17.20
C SER A 177 -0.80 -20.64 17.59
N CYS A 178 -0.89 -21.56 16.63
CA CYS A 178 -1.22 -22.95 16.90
C CYS A 178 -0.10 -23.65 17.70
N SER A 179 1.16 -23.44 17.33
CA SER A 179 2.31 -23.97 18.06
C SER A 179 2.36 -23.45 19.49
N ALA A 180 2.13 -22.15 19.71
CA ALA A 180 2.06 -21.58 21.06
C ALA A 180 0.93 -22.22 21.87
N ALA A 181 -0.23 -22.48 21.25
CA ALA A 181 -1.35 -23.16 21.91
C ALA A 181 -1.04 -24.63 22.28
N CYS A 182 -0.20 -25.33 21.52
CA CYS A 182 0.30 -26.65 21.91
C CYS A 182 1.25 -26.56 23.11
N VAL A 183 2.17 -25.58 23.11
CA VAL A 183 3.13 -25.38 24.23
C VAL A 183 2.41 -25.04 25.53
N THR A 184 1.31 -24.27 25.47
CA THR A 184 0.50 -23.92 26.65
C THR A 184 -0.55 -24.98 27.01
N ASN A 185 -0.52 -26.17 26.39
CA ASN A 185 -1.49 -27.27 26.57
C ASN A 185 -2.96 -26.90 26.30
N ILE A 186 -3.22 -25.82 25.53
CA ILE A 186 -4.56 -25.48 25.07
C ILE A 186 -4.98 -26.41 23.92
N LEU A 187 -4.03 -26.78 23.06
CA LEU A 187 -4.17 -27.83 22.05
C LEU A 187 -3.31 -29.05 22.41
N PRO A 188 -3.70 -30.27 22.00
CA PRO A 188 -2.86 -31.45 22.15
C PRO A 188 -1.50 -31.28 21.44
N ALA A 189 -0.44 -31.84 22.01
CA ALA A 189 0.92 -31.73 21.44
C ALA A 189 1.04 -32.40 20.06
N GLU A 190 0.23 -33.42 19.81
CA GLU A 190 0.13 -34.17 18.55
C GLU A 190 -0.71 -33.48 17.46
N THR A 191 -1.21 -32.26 17.72
CA THR A 191 -2.05 -31.52 16.78
C THR A 191 -1.36 -31.32 15.42
N ASN A 192 -2.02 -31.75 14.34
CA ASN A 192 -1.56 -31.51 12.98
C ASN A 192 -1.84 -30.06 12.54
N ILE A 193 -0.88 -29.18 12.77
CA ILE A 193 -0.97 -27.75 12.44
C ILE A 193 -1.17 -27.53 10.94
N GLU A 194 -0.54 -28.34 10.09
CA GLU A 194 -0.68 -28.21 8.63
C GLU A 194 -2.14 -28.43 8.19
N MET A 195 -2.80 -29.45 8.75
CA MET A 195 -4.22 -29.69 8.48
C MET A 195 -5.11 -28.54 8.96
N ILE A 196 -4.82 -27.94 10.12
CA ILE A 196 -5.53 -26.75 10.60
C ILE A 196 -5.38 -25.58 9.62
N LEU A 197 -4.15 -25.33 9.15
CA LEU A 197 -3.89 -24.25 8.19
C LEU A 197 -4.61 -24.49 6.87
N ILE A 198 -4.64 -25.73 6.38
CA ILE A 198 -5.39 -26.11 5.17
C ILE A 198 -6.89 -25.82 5.35
N VAL A 199 -7.48 -26.24 6.48
CA VAL A 199 -8.91 -26.01 6.77
C VAL A 199 -9.23 -24.52 6.93
N LEU A 200 -8.39 -23.78 7.64
CA LEU A 200 -8.57 -22.33 7.81
C LEU A 200 -8.45 -21.59 6.48
N HIS A 201 -7.50 -22.01 5.62
CA HIS A 201 -7.32 -21.43 4.30
C HIS A 201 -8.48 -21.78 3.37
N SER A 202 -8.94 -23.04 3.37
CA SER A 202 -10.02 -23.50 2.49
C SER A 202 -11.36 -22.84 2.78
N ALA A 203 -11.60 -22.38 4.00
CA ALA A 203 -12.78 -21.59 4.36
C ALA A 203 -12.95 -20.30 3.53
N PHE A 204 -11.87 -19.80 2.91
CA PHE A 204 -11.89 -18.62 2.04
C PHE A 204 -11.99 -18.94 0.54
N PHE A 205 -11.86 -20.21 0.15
CA PHE A 205 -12.00 -20.63 -1.25
C PHE A 205 -13.45 -21.04 -1.51
N ARG A 206 -14.04 -20.51 -2.58
CA ARG A 206 -15.31 -21.03 -3.10
C ARG A 206 -15.03 -22.33 -3.84
N ALA A 207 -15.64 -23.42 -3.41
CA ALA A 207 -15.75 -24.63 -4.21
C ALA A 207 -16.92 -24.43 -5.17
N ASP A 208 -16.62 -23.92 -6.37
CA ASP A 208 -17.55 -23.93 -7.50
C ASP A 208 -17.02 -24.90 -8.55
#